data_AF-A0A1B6IMU2-F1
#
_entry.id   AF-A0A1B6IMU2-F1
#
_cell.length_a   1.000
_cell.length_b   1.000
_cell.length_c   1.000
_cell.angle_alpha   90.00
_cell.angle_beta   90.00
_cell.angle_gamma   90.00
#
_symmetry.space_group_name_H-M   'P 1'
#
loop_
_entity.id
_entity.type
_entity.pdbx_description
1 polymer ?
#
loop_
_entity_poly.entity_id
_entity_poly.type
_entity_poly.pdbx_seq_one_letter_code
_entity_poly.pdbx_strand_id
1 'polypeptide(L)'
;MAWPSMHHLTAQWIPPNERSKFVSAYLGSSVGVAITYPLCGFILNHLPWEAVFYVTGALGTLWFIIWWLLVYDSPSQHPRISEKELKYIQDSLGPALAKTKMAIPWKPIALSVPVYMVIIAQWGGGWGLFTLMTQAPTYFSVILGWNIKMAGIWSGIPHLCRWLFALGFGIFADYLLRNKKLSRTNVTYFRGCW
;
A
#
# COMPACT_ATOMS: atom_id res chain seq x y z
N MET A 1 3.34 5.18 9.93
CA MET A 1 2.43 6.27 10.33
C MET A 1 1.76 6.96 9.14
N ALA A 2 2.39 7.08 7.97
CA ALA A 2 1.76 7.69 6.79
C ALA A 2 0.58 6.90 6.19
N TRP A 3 0.68 5.56 6.13
CA TRP A 3 -0.35 4.68 5.56
C TRP A 3 -1.78 4.90 6.11
N PRO A 4 -2.04 4.87 7.43
CA PRO A 4 -3.40 5.10 7.95
C PRO A 4 -3.94 6.50 7.60
N SER A 5 -3.09 7.53 7.61
CA SER A 5 -3.48 8.90 7.23
C SER A 5 -3.82 9.00 5.75
N MET A 6 -3.06 8.33 4.87
CA MET A 6 -3.36 8.24 3.44
C MET A 6 -4.68 7.50 3.18
N HIS A 7 -4.94 6.41 3.90
CA HIS A 7 -6.23 5.71 3.83
C HIS A 7 -7.41 6.57 4.30
N HIS A 8 -7.19 7.43 5.30
CA HIS A 8 -8.20 8.39 5.75
C HIS A 8 -8.48 9.46 4.69
N LEU A 9 -7.43 10.09 4.15
CA LEU A 9 -7.55 11.13 3.13
C LEU A 9 -8.26 10.60 1.87
N THR A 10 -7.89 9.40 1.42
CA THR A 10 -8.57 8.74 0.29
C THR A 10 -9.99 8.31 0.58
N ALA A 11 -10.35 8.05 1.85
CA ALA A 11 -11.73 7.78 2.22
C ALA A 11 -12.64 9.00 2.04
N GLN A 12 -12.10 10.21 2.20
CA GLN A 12 -12.85 11.45 2.14
C GLN A 12 -12.89 12.07 0.73
N TRP A 13 -11.87 11.79 -0.07
CA TRP A 13 -11.72 12.38 -1.41
C TRP A 13 -12.22 11.51 -2.56
N ILE A 14 -12.32 10.18 -2.35
CA ILE A 14 -12.51 9.24 -3.47
C ILE A 14 -13.79 8.44 -3.32
N PRO A 15 -14.68 8.47 -4.34
CA PRO A 15 -15.87 7.65 -4.37
C PRO A 15 -15.54 6.15 -4.27
N PRO A 16 -16.41 5.33 -3.62
CA PRO A 16 -16.17 3.89 -3.45
C PRO A 16 -15.89 3.12 -4.75
N ASN A 17 -16.52 3.53 -5.86
CA ASN A 17 -16.34 2.90 -7.17
C ASN A 17 -14.96 3.12 -7.80
N GLU A 18 -14.25 4.18 -7.42
CA GLU A 18 -12.94 4.54 -8.01
C GLU A 18 -11.77 4.25 -7.07
N ARG A 19 -12.08 3.91 -5.81
CA ARG A 19 -11.10 3.66 -4.76
C ARG A 19 -10.03 2.64 -5.13
N SER A 20 -10.40 1.57 -5.84
CA SER A 20 -9.43 0.55 -6.29
C SER A 20 -8.40 1.11 -7.28
N LYS A 21 -8.79 2.03 -8.19
CA LYS A 21 -7.85 2.65 -9.14
C LYS A 21 -6.84 3.54 -8.41
N PHE A 22 -7.28 4.26 -7.38
CA PHE A 22 -6.40 5.11 -6.60
C PHE A 22 -5.47 4.32 -5.67
N VAL A 23 -5.95 3.23 -5.07
CA VAL A 23 -5.09 2.31 -4.31
C VAL A 23 -4.03 1.70 -5.23
N SER A 24 -4.32 1.42 -6.49
CA SER A 24 -3.30 1.03 -7.46
C SER A 24 -2.25 2.13 -7.71
N ALA A 25 -2.62 3.41 -7.61
CA ALA A 25 -1.66 4.51 -7.68
C ALA A 25 -0.70 4.56 -6.46
N TYR A 26 -1.08 3.98 -5.31
CA TYR A 26 -0.14 3.82 -4.18
C TYR A 26 1.05 2.91 -4.49
N LEU A 27 0.93 2.00 -5.45
CA LEU A 27 2.07 1.23 -5.94
C LEU A 27 3.13 2.12 -6.63
N GLY A 28 2.81 3.38 -6.94
CA GLY A 28 3.78 4.38 -7.39
C GLY A 28 4.92 4.63 -6.39
N SER A 29 4.71 4.32 -5.10
CA SER A 29 5.79 4.34 -4.09
C SER A 29 6.96 3.42 -4.46
N SER A 30 6.67 2.23 -5.03
CA SER A 30 7.69 1.30 -5.51
C SER A 30 8.51 1.86 -6.67
N VAL A 31 7.86 2.66 -7.55
CA VAL A 31 8.53 3.33 -8.67
C VAL A 31 9.46 4.43 -8.15
N GLY A 32 9.03 5.20 -7.16
CA GLY A 32 9.87 6.21 -6.50
C GLY A 32 11.15 5.59 -5.92
N VAL A 33 11.02 4.44 -5.26
CA VAL A 33 12.17 3.68 -4.73
C VAL A 33 13.09 3.18 -5.86
N ALA A 34 12.53 2.65 -6.95
CA ALA A 34 13.30 2.19 -8.11
C ALA A 34 14.11 3.29 -8.79
N ILE A 35 13.67 4.55 -8.74
CA ILE A 35 14.39 5.72 -9.25
C ILE A 35 15.41 6.22 -8.23
N THR A 36 15.03 6.23 -6.94
CA THR A 36 15.87 6.77 -5.86
C THR A 36 17.16 5.95 -5.68
N TYR A 37 17.10 4.62 -5.78
CA TYR A 37 18.27 3.76 -5.59
C TYR A 37 19.41 4.04 -6.60
N PRO A 38 19.17 4.05 -7.92
CA PRO A 38 20.18 4.46 -8.91
C PRO A 38 20.67 5.89 -8.69
N LEU A 39 19.78 6.81 -8.31
CA LEU A 39 20.13 8.21 -8.07
C LEU A 39 21.11 8.34 -6.90
N CYS A 40 20.86 7.65 -5.80
CA CYS A 40 21.78 7.58 -4.66
C CYS A 40 23.11 6.93 -5.04
N GLY A 41 23.08 5.86 -5.84
CA GLY A 41 24.29 5.20 -6.34
C GLY A 41 25.15 6.10 -7.23
N PHE A 42 24.52 6.89 -8.09
CA PHE A 42 25.20 7.87 -8.93
C PHE A 42 25.84 9.00 -8.10
N ILE A 43 25.12 9.51 -7.09
CA ILE A 43 25.63 10.55 -6.19
C ILE A 43 26.83 10.04 -5.40
N LEU A 44 26.79 8.82 -4.86
CA LEU A 44 27.90 8.23 -4.10
C LEU A 44 29.17 8.00 -4.93
N ASN A 45 29.06 7.86 -6.25
CA ASN A 45 30.22 7.69 -7.13
C ASN A 45 30.95 9.00 -7.44
N HIS A 46 30.28 10.15 -7.30
CA HIS A 46 30.81 11.45 -7.71
C HIS A 46 30.95 12.46 -6.57
N LEU A 47 30.23 12.24 -5.47
CA LEU A 47 30.12 13.14 -4.34
C LEU A 47 30.33 12.37 -3.03
N PRO A 48 30.72 13.07 -1.95
CA PRO A 48 30.88 12.44 -0.65
C PRO A 48 29.50 11.99 -0.12
N TRP A 49 29.51 11.00 0.76
CA TRP A 49 28.30 10.28 1.18
C TRP A 49 27.24 11.19 1.84
N GLU A 50 27.67 12.31 2.44
CA GLU A 50 26.81 13.33 3.03
C GLU A 50 25.90 13.98 1.97
N ALA A 51 26.35 14.07 0.71
CA ALA A 51 25.60 14.68 -0.39
C ALA A 51 24.27 13.96 -0.68
N VAL A 52 24.19 12.64 -0.44
CA VAL A 52 22.96 11.87 -0.60
C VAL A 52 21.87 12.40 0.35
N PHE A 53 22.24 12.71 1.59
CA PHE A 53 21.31 13.24 2.59
C PHE A 53 20.83 14.64 2.22
N TYR A 54 21.73 15.50 1.72
CA TYR A 54 21.36 16.84 1.28
C TYR A 54 20.44 16.82 0.06
N VAL A 55 20.73 15.99 -0.95
CA VAL A 55 19.92 15.90 -2.18
C VAL A 55 18.55 15.27 -1.91
N THR A 56 18.51 14.15 -1.20
CA THR A 56 17.24 13.49 -0.86
C THR A 56 16.40 14.32 0.11
N GLY A 57 17.04 15.02 1.06
CA GLY A 57 16.40 15.98 1.94
C GLY A 57 15.78 17.15 1.17
N ALA A 58 16.55 17.79 0.27
CA ALA A 58 16.05 18.90 -0.54
C ALA A 58 14.89 18.49 -1.46
N LEU A 59 14.98 17.33 -2.11
CA LEU A 59 13.88 16.77 -2.93
C LEU A 59 12.65 16.46 -2.07
N GLY A 60 12.83 15.89 -0.89
CA GLY A 60 11.76 15.62 0.06
C GLY A 60 11.07 16.89 0.54
N THR A 61 11.83 17.94 0.87
CA THR A 61 11.29 19.25 1.25
C THR A 61 10.54 19.91 0.09
N LEU A 62 11.08 19.88 -1.12
CA LEU A 62 10.41 20.41 -2.31
C LEU A 62 9.08 19.69 -2.55
N TRP A 63 9.08 18.36 -2.47
CA TRP A 63 7.88 17.55 -2.60
C TRP A 63 6.86 17.87 -1.50
N PHE A 64 7.30 18.06 -0.25
CA PHE A 64 6.44 18.46 0.85
C PHE A 64 5.78 19.82 0.60
N ILE A 65 6.53 20.81 0.09
CA ILE A 65 5.98 22.13 -0.25
C ILE A 65 4.91 22.01 -1.36
N ILE A 66 5.19 21.22 -2.40
CA ILE A 66 4.22 20.96 -3.48
C ILE A 66 2.96 20.30 -2.91
N TRP A 67 3.13 19.28 -2.07
CA TRP A 67 2.02 18.57 -1.43
C TRP A 67 1.19 19.50 -0.55
N TRP A 68 1.84 20.35 0.25
CA TRP A 68 1.19 21.34 1.11
C TRP A 68 0.35 22.35 0.32
N LEU A 69 0.79 22.75 -0.87
CA LEU A 69 0.05 23.68 -1.73
C LEU A 69 -1.11 23.03 -2.50
N LEU A 70 -1.01 21.73 -2.79
CA LEU A 70 -1.97 21.02 -3.65
C LEU A 70 -3.01 20.21 -2.87
N VAL A 71 -2.69 19.73 -1.67
CA VAL A 71 -3.53 18.76 -0.94
C VAL A 71 -4.15 19.41 0.28
N TYR A 72 -5.47 19.37 0.35
CA TYR A 72 -6.27 19.92 1.44
C TYR A 72 -7.01 18.78 2.16
N ASP A 73 -7.22 18.93 3.47
CA ASP A 73 -7.85 17.90 4.30
C ASP A 73 -9.29 17.61 3.92
N SER A 74 -10.03 18.61 3.43
CA SER A 74 -11.43 18.43 3.02
C SER A 74 -11.67 18.96 1.60
N PRO A 75 -12.44 18.26 0.76
CA PRO A 75 -12.81 18.74 -0.57
C PRO A 75 -13.59 20.05 -0.53
N SER A 76 -14.24 20.39 0.59
CA SER A 76 -14.93 21.68 0.79
C SER A 76 -13.99 22.87 1.02
N GLN A 77 -12.73 22.62 1.43
CA GLN A 77 -11.74 23.67 1.66
C GLN A 77 -10.86 23.92 0.42
N HIS A 78 -11.03 23.12 -0.63
CA HIS A 78 -10.19 23.18 -1.81
C HIS A 78 -10.66 24.31 -2.75
N PRO A 79 -9.86 25.38 -2.96
CA PRO A 79 -10.29 26.56 -3.72
C PRO A 79 -10.43 26.30 -5.23
N ARG A 80 -9.92 25.16 -5.72
CA ARG A 80 -9.83 24.82 -7.15
C ARG A 80 -10.80 23.72 -7.60
N ILE A 81 -11.69 23.24 -6.72
CA ILE A 81 -12.62 22.15 -7.06
C ILE A 81 -13.85 22.70 -7.81
N SER A 82 -14.32 22.00 -8.83
CA SER A 82 -15.55 22.36 -9.53
C SER A 82 -16.77 22.02 -8.69
N GLU A 83 -17.79 22.89 -8.67
CA GLU A 83 -19.04 22.63 -7.94
C GLU A 83 -19.71 21.31 -8.36
N LYS A 84 -19.58 20.92 -9.63
CA LYS A 84 -20.07 19.64 -10.15
C LYS A 84 -19.36 18.44 -9.54
N GLU A 85 -18.04 18.55 -9.37
CA GLU A 85 -17.20 17.50 -8.79
C GLU A 85 -17.43 17.39 -7.28
N LEU A 86 -17.52 18.54 -6.59
CA LEU A 86 -17.84 18.60 -5.18
C LEU A 86 -19.19 17.95 -4.89
N LYS A 87 -20.22 18.23 -5.71
CA LYS A 87 -21.54 17.61 -5.58
C LYS A 87 -21.50 16.10 -5.86
N TYR A 88 -20.77 15.66 -6.88
CA TYR A 88 -20.58 14.23 -7.18
C TYR A 88 -19.91 13.47 -6.02
N ILE A 89 -18.87 14.06 -5.43
CA ILE A 89 -18.16 13.51 -4.27
C ILE A 89 -19.10 13.44 -3.06
N GLN A 90 -19.84 14.52 -2.77
CA GLN A 90 -20.79 14.57 -1.65
C GLN A 90 -21.96 13.60 -1.82
N ASP A 91 -22.55 13.49 -3.01
CA ASP A 91 -23.65 12.57 -3.28
C ASP A 91 -23.19 11.11 -3.20
N SER A 92 -21.96 10.82 -3.65
CA SER A 92 -21.36 9.47 -3.59
C SER A 92 -20.90 9.07 -2.18
N LEU A 93 -20.53 10.05 -1.35
CA LEU A 93 -20.09 9.83 0.04
C LEU A 93 -21.21 10.04 1.06
N GLY A 94 -22.34 10.62 0.67
CA GLY A 94 -23.45 11.07 1.52
C GLY A 94 -23.92 10.08 2.59
N PRO A 95 -24.01 8.77 2.33
CA PRO A 95 -24.35 7.79 3.38
C PRO A 95 -23.19 7.43 4.32
N ALA A 96 -21.93 7.61 3.89
CA ALA A 96 -20.72 7.23 4.62
C ALA A 96 -20.10 8.38 5.44
N LEU A 97 -20.34 9.64 5.02
CA LEU A 97 -19.87 10.86 5.70
C LEU A 97 -20.96 11.56 6.52
N ALA A 98 -22.23 11.16 6.42
CA ALA A 98 -23.27 11.61 7.34
C ALA A 98 -22.91 11.18 8.77
N LYS A 99 -22.16 12.05 9.45
CA LYS A 99 -21.72 11.94 10.83
C LYS A 99 -22.94 11.95 11.75
N THR A 100 -23.64 10.83 11.86
CA THR A 100 -24.19 10.49 13.17
C THR A 100 -22.98 10.20 14.05
N LYS A 101 -22.80 10.96 15.14
CA LYS A 101 -21.84 10.64 16.22
C LYS A 101 -22.24 9.31 16.87
N MET A 102 -22.19 8.21 16.12
CA MET A 102 -22.32 6.88 16.69
C MET A 102 -20.98 6.55 17.33
N ALA A 103 -21.04 6.20 18.61
CA ALA A 103 -19.87 5.66 19.31
C ALA A 103 -19.33 4.49 18.49
N ILE A 104 -18.08 4.60 18.06
CA ILE A 104 -17.42 3.53 17.30
C ILE A 104 -17.50 2.28 18.19
N PRO A 105 -18.13 1.20 17.71
CA PRO A 105 -18.39 0.06 18.58
C PRO A 105 -17.12 -0.80 18.63
N TRP A 106 -16.15 -0.36 19.44
CA TRP A 106 -14.84 -0.98 19.57
C TRP A 106 -14.91 -2.44 19.99
N LYS A 107 -15.84 -2.80 20.89
CA LYS A 107 -16.03 -4.17 21.36
C LYS A 107 -16.39 -5.14 20.23
N PRO A 108 -17.46 -4.91 19.43
CA PRO A 108 -17.78 -5.82 18.33
C PRO A 108 -16.77 -5.78 17.19
N ILE A 109 -16.05 -4.66 16.95
CA ILE A 109 -14.94 -4.64 15.98
C ILE A 109 -13.81 -5.54 16.46
N ALA A 110 -13.39 -5.38 17.71
CA ALA A 110 -12.34 -6.19 18.32
C ALA A 110 -12.72 -7.67 18.41
N LEU A 111 -13.99 -8.00 18.61
CA LEU A 111 -14.50 -9.38 18.68
C LEU A 111 -14.89 -9.94 17.30
N SER A 112 -14.71 -9.19 16.22
CA SER A 112 -15.10 -9.64 14.89
C SER A 112 -14.08 -10.61 14.29
N VAL A 113 -14.57 -11.78 13.85
CA VAL A 113 -13.75 -12.80 13.17
C VAL A 113 -12.96 -12.24 11.97
N PRO A 114 -13.52 -11.36 11.12
CA PRO A 114 -12.78 -10.82 9.97
C PRO A 114 -11.53 -10.01 10.35
N VAL A 115 -11.56 -9.28 11.47
CA VAL A 115 -10.41 -8.48 11.91
C VAL A 115 -9.26 -9.40 12.30
N TYR A 116 -9.53 -10.47 13.04
CA TYR A 116 -8.50 -11.45 13.40
C TYR A 116 -7.97 -12.22 12.19
N MET A 117 -8.81 -12.57 11.22
CA MET A 117 -8.37 -13.22 9.99
C MET A 117 -7.37 -12.35 9.21
N VAL A 118 -7.67 -11.05 9.07
CA VAL A 118 -6.76 -10.11 8.41
C VAL A 118 -5.46 -9.95 9.20
N ILE A 119 -5.55 -9.79 10.53
CA ILE A 119 -4.35 -9.68 11.39
C ILE A 119 -3.46 -10.91 11.22
N ILE A 120 -4.02 -12.12 11.35
CA ILE A 120 -3.25 -13.37 11.23
C ILE A 120 -2.65 -13.51 9.83
N ALA A 121 -3.40 -13.17 8.78
CA ALA A 121 -2.90 -13.21 7.41
C ALA A 121 -1.74 -12.24 7.17
N GLN A 122 -1.87 -10.99 7.63
CA GLN A 122 -0.81 -9.98 7.54
C GLN A 122 0.41 -10.38 8.35
N TRP A 123 0.20 -10.94 9.54
CA TRP A 123 1.28 -11.39 10.41
C TRP A 123 2.01 -12.59 9.82
N GLY A 124 1.28 -13.59 9.33
CA GLY A 124 1.85 -14.76 8.66
C GLY A 124 2.59 -14.41 7.37
N GLY A 125 2.01 -13.53 6.55
CA GLY A 125 2.64 -13.03 5.33
C GLY A 125 3.91 -12.23 5.62
N GLY A 126 3.86 -11.30 6.58
CA GLY A 126 5.01 -10.50 7.00
C GLY A 126 6.11 -11.35 7.63
N TRP A 127 5.75 -12.25 8.54
CA TRP A 127 6.70 -13.14 9.22
C TRP A 127 7.35 -14.13 8.26
N GLY A 128 6.59 -14.76 7.38
CA GLY A 128 7.13 -15.70 6.39
C GLY A 128 8.10 -15.02 5.43
N LEU A 129 7.76 -13.83 4.94
CA LEU A 129 8.61 -13.09 4.03
C LEU A 129 9.87 -12.56 4.72
N PHE A 130 9.75 -12.04 5.94
CA PHE A 130 10.90 -11.56 6.72
C PHE A 130 11.84 -12.70 7.14
N THR A 131 11.29 -13.84 7.53
CA THR A 131 12.06 -15.05 7.89
C THR A 131 12.83 -15.55 6.67
N LEU A 132 12.17 -15.65 5.50
CA LEU A 132 12.84 -16.02 4.26
C LEU A 132 13.94 -15.02 3.90
N MET A 133 13.69 -13.71 3.98
CA MET A 133 14.71 -12.69 3.67
C MET A 133 15.92 -12.76 4.61
N THR A 134 15.69 -13.00 5.90
CA THR A 134 16.75 -12.98 6.91
C THR A 134 17.55 -14.28 6.93
N GLN A 135 16.87 -15.43 6.76
CA GLN A 135 17.49 -16.75 6.87
C GLN A 135 17.98 -17.31 5.54
N ALA A 136 17.41 -16.90 4.40
CA ALA A 136 17.88 -17.36 3.09
C ALA A 136 19.36 -17.05 2.82
N PRO A 137 19.88 -15.82 3.01
CA PRO A 137 21.29 -15.54 2.72
C PRO A 137 22.24 -16.32 3.64
N THR A 138 21.88 -16.52 4.91
CA THR A 138 22.66 -17.33 5.86
C THR A 138 22.64 -18.82 5.47
N TYR A 139 21.48 -19.36 5.08
CA TYR A 139 21.34 -20.75 4.67
C TYR A 139 22.15 -21.05 3.39
N PHE A 140 22.06 -20.19 2.37
CA PHE A 140 22.78 -20.39 1.11
C PHE A 140 24.29 -20.17 1.22
N SER A 141 24.74 -19.28 2.10
CA SER A 141 26.18 -19.03 2.31
C SER A 141 26.85 -20.08 3.20
N VAL A 142 26.20 -20.52 4.28
CA VAL A 142 26.81 -21.43 5.27
C VAL A 142 26.67 -22.91 4.87
N ILE A 143 25.55 -23.31 4.27
CA ILE A 143 25.26 -24.73 3.99
C ILE A 143 25.55 -25.10 2.53
N LEU A 144 25.24 -24.22 1.57
CA LEU A 144 25.45 -24.48 0.14
C LEU A 144 26.76 -23.92 -0.44
N GLY A 145 27.47 -23.06 0.28
CA GLY A 145 28.75 -22.47 -0.17
C GLY A 145 28.65 -21.64 -1.46
N TRP A 146 27.45 -21.19 -1.84
CA TRP A 146 27.22 -20.49 -3.10
C TRP A 146 27.61 -19.02 -3.02
N ASN A 147 28.20 -18.53 -4.12
CA ASN A 147 28.71 -17.17 -4.27
C ASN A 147 27.57 -16.14 -4.16
N ILE A 148 27.84 -15.01 -3.49
CA ILE A 148 26.86 -13.97 -3.07
C ILE A 148 26.01 -13.43 -4.24
N LYS A 149 26.52 -13.52 -5.48
CA LYS A 149 25.77 -13.15 -6.70
C LYS A 149 24.51 -13.99 -6.95
N MET A 150 24.49 -15.28 -6.60
CA MET A 150 23.29 -16.11 -6.74
C MET A 150 22.28 -15.84 -5.61
N ALA A 151 22.75 -15.47 -4.42
CA ALA A 151 21.89 -15.14 -3.29
C ALA A 151 20.94 -13.95 -3.59
N GLY A 152 21.40 -12.98 -4.40
CA GLY A 152 20.56 -11.87 -4.88
C GLY A 152 19.39 -12.34 -5.76
N ILE A 153 19.65 -13.24 -6.72
CA ILE A 153 18.61 -13.84 -7.58
C ILE A 153 17.61 -14.65 -6.75
N TRP A 154 18.11 -15.46 -5.80
CA TRP A 154 17.26 -16.26 -4.92
C TRP A 154 16.45 -15.41 -3.93
N SER A 155 16.97 -14.27 -3.46
CA SER A 155 16.25 -13.34 -2.60
C SER A 155 15.09 -12.63 -3.30
N GLY A 156 15.14 -12.52 -4.64
CA GLY A 156 14.04 -11.98 -5.45
C GLY A 156 12.88 -12.96 -5.66
N ILE A 157 13.13 -14.27 -5.55
CA ILE A 157 12.13 -15.33 -5.79
C ILE A 157 10.95 -15.25 -4.82
N PRO A 158 11.12 -15.10 -3.49
CA PRO A 158 9.99 -14.94 -2.57
C PRO A 158 9.06 -13.78 -2.95
N HIS A 159 9.61 -12.67 -3.44
CA HIS A 159 8.82 -11.53 -3.90
C HIS A 159 8.08 -11.81 -5.21
N LEU A 160 8.74 -12.47 -6.16
CA LEU A 160 8.14 -12.88 -7.43
C LEU A 160 7.05 -13.93 -7.22
N CYS A 161 7.28 -14.92 -6.37
CA CYS A 161 6.28 -15.90 -5.95
C CYS A 161 5.10 -15.19 -5.31
N ARG A 162 5.32 -14.27 -4.36
CA ARG A 162 4.23 -13.48 -3.75
C ARG A 162 3.41 -12.75 -4.80
N TRP A 163 4.05 -12.14 -5.79
CA TRP A 163 3.36 -11.43 -6.87
C TRP A 163 2.55 -12.38 -7.77
N LEU A 164 3.13 -13.52 -8.17
CA LEU A 164 2.45 -14.54 -8.99
C LEU A 164 1.26 -15.16 -8.26
N PHE A 165 1.42 -15.51 -6.98
CA PHE A 165 0.32 -16.02 -6.17
C PHE A 165 -0.77 -14.96 -5.98
N ALA A 166 -0.41 -13.70 -5.72
CA ALA A 166 -1.39 -12.62 -5.62
C ALA A 166 -2.21 -12.43 -6.91
N LEU A 167 -1.57 -12.53 -8.08
CA LEU A 167 -2.26 -12.48 -9.37
C LEU A 167 -3.17 -13.70 -9.59
N GLY A 168 -2.65 -14.91 -9.32
CA GLY A 168 -3.40 -16.16 -9.47
C GLY A 168 -4.64 -16.21 -8.57
N PHE A 169 -4.48 -15.87 -7.29
CA PHE A 169 -5.59 -15.78 -6.34
C PHE A 169 -6.52 -14.62 -6.65
N GLY A 170 -6.03 -13.50 -7.19
CA GLY A 170 -6.85 -12.39 -7.66
C GLY A 170 -7.78 -12.80 -8.80
N ILE A 171 -7.25 -13.48 -9.82
CA ILE A 171 -8.03 -14.02 -10.94
C ILE A 171 -9.01 -15.08 -10.45
N PHE A 172 -8.59 -15.95 -9.53
CA PHE A 172 -9.45 -16.98 -8.95
C PHE A 172 -10.59 -16.38 -8.12
N ALA A 173 -10.33 -15.36 -7.31
CA ALA A 173 -11.34 -14.65 -6.54
C ALA A 173 -12.34 -13.93 -7.46
N ASP A 174 -11.85 -13.28 -8.53
CA ASP A 174 -12.68 -12.62 -9.53
C ASP A 174 -13.52 -13.64 -10.35
N TYR A 175 -13.00 -14.85 -10.57
CA TYR A 175 -13.74 -15.96 -11.18
C TYR A 175 -14.85 -16.49 -10.26
N LEU A 176 -14.57 -16.66 -8.96
CA LEU A 176 -15.57 -17.07 -7.96
C LEU A 176 -16.70 -16.03 -7.80
N LEU A 177 -16.36 -14.74 -7.91
CA LEU A 177 -17.29 -13.62 -7.92
C LEU A 177 -18.27 -13.65 -9.10
N ARG A 178 -17.73 -13.84 -10.31
CA ARG A 178 -18.51 -13.83 -11.56
C ARG A 178 -19.53 -14.98 -11.58
N ASN A 179 -19.18 -16.11 -10.97
CA ASN A 179 -20.05 -17.28 -10.88
C ASN A 179 -21.08 -17.23 -9.73
N LYS A 180 -21.21 -16.09 -9.02
CA LYS A 180 -22.18 -15.83 -7.91
C LYS A 180 -22.19 -16.89 -6.79
N LYS A 181 -21.16 -17.73 -6.66
CA LYS A 181 -21.08 -18.73 -5.59
C LYS A 181 -20.73 -18.13 -4.22
N LEU A 182 -20.33 -16.85 -4.17
CA LEU A 182 -20.03 -16.10 -2.94
C LEU A 182 -20.61 -14.67 -3.01
N SER A 183 -21.27 -14.25 -1.92
CA SER A 183 -21.83 -12.91 -1.77
C SER A 183 -20.72 -11.85 -1.66
N ARG A 184 -20.98 -10.63 -2.15
CA ARG A 184 -20.05 -9.49 -2.22
C ARG A 184 -19.33 -9.19 -0.89
N THR A 185 -19.93 -9.56 0.24
CA THR A 185 -19.34 -9.43 1.58
C THR A 185 -18.14 -10.35 1.80
N ASN A 186 -18.15 -11.58 1.25
CA ASN A 186 -17.06 -12.55 1.45
C ASN A 186 -15.81 -12.27 0.61
N VAL A 187 -15.95 -11.47 -0.42
CA VAL A 187 -14.86 -11.20 -1.37
C VAL A 187 -14.02 -10.02 -0.91
N THR A 188 -14.61 -9.02 -0.24
CA THR A 188 -13.86 -7.98 0.44
C THR A 188 -12.98 -8.58 1.55
N TYR A 189 -13.43 -9.67 2.20
CA TYR A 189 -12.61 -10.44 3.15
C TYR A 189 -11.44 -11.16 2.47
N PHE A 190 -11.64 -11.74 1.29
CA PHE A 190 -10.57 -12.43 0.56
C PHE A 190 -9.53 -11.44 -0.01
N ARG A 191 -9.97 -10.27 -0.50
CA ARG A 191 -9.08 -9.23 -1.06
C ARG A 191 -8.30 -8.44 0.00
N GLY A 192 -8.79 -8.39 1.24
CA GLY A 192 -8.10 -7.73 2.36
C GLY A 192 -7.04 -8.61 3.05
N CYS A 193 -7.02 -9.92 2.77
CA CYS A 193 -6.08 -10.88 3.35
C CYS A 193 -4.74 -11.00 2.59
N TRP A 194 -4.61 -10.41 1.39
CA TRP A 194 -3.43 -10.56 0.52
C TRP A 194 -2.83 -9.22 0.11
#